data_AF-A0A379AE50-F1
#
_entry.id   AF-A0A379AE50-F1
#
_cell.length_a   1.000
_cell.length_b   1.000
_cell.length_c   1.000
_cell.angle_alpha   90.00
_cell.angle_beta   90.00
_cell.angle_gamma   90.00
#
_symmetry.space_group_name_H-M   'P 1'
#
loop_
_entity.id
_entity.type
_entity.pdbx_description
1 polymer ?
#
loop_
_entity_poly.entity_id
_entity_poly.type
_entity_poly.pdbx_seq_one_letter_code
_entity_poly.pdbx_strand_id
1 'polypeptide(L)'
;MAVNVSPVQFRSTGFVERVMAIVSQNGGDPKRLELEITEGVLIEDEREARAIIVELRDAGFRIALDDFGTGYSSLNYLSNFPVDKIKIDRSFTQVAGRGGKFSGDC
;
A
#
# COMPACT_ATOMS: atom_id res chain seq x y z
N MET A 1 -4.58 -9.64 -11.07
CA MET A 1 -5.40 -8.48 -11.44
C MET A 1 -5.31 -7.50 -10.30
N ALA A 2 -4.96 -6.24 -10.57
CA ALA A 2 -4.85 -5.22 -9.54
C ALA A 2 -6.15 -4.41 -9.45
N VAL A 3 -6.58 -4.06 -8.25
CA VAL A 3 -7.77 -3.25 -7.98
C VAL A 3 -7.37 -2.15 -7.00
N ASN A 4 -7.65 -0.91 -7.38
CA ASN A 4 -7.39 0.25 -6.53
C ASN A 4 -8.48 0.35 -5.46
N VAL A 5 -8.05 0.52 -4.22
CA VAL A 5 -8.94 0.70 -3.06
C VAL A 5 -8.82 2.14 -2.58
N SER A 6 -9.93 2.87 -2.59
CA SER A 6 -9.92 4.23 -2.05
C SER A 6 -9.75 4.22 -0.52
N PRO A 7 -9.12 5.26 0.07
CA PRO A 7 -8.97 5.36 1.53
C PRO A 7 -10.29 5.25 2.30
N VAL A 8 -11.36 5.84 1.75
CA VAL A 8 -12.70 5.81 2.36
C VAL A 8 -13.28 4.39 2.35
N GLN A 9 -13.08 3.62 1.27
CA GLN A 9 -13.51 2.22 1.22
C GLN A 9 -12.70 1.36 2.18
N PHE A 10 -11.38 1.55 2.22
CA PHE A 10 -10.51 0.77 3.09
C PHE A 10 -10.92 0.89 4.57
N ARG A 11 -11.26 2.10 5.03
CA ARG A 11 -11.72 2.37 6.41
C ARG A 11 -13.20 2.09 6.67
N SER A 12 -13.96 1.72 5.65
CA SER A 12 -15.38 1.48 5.84
C SER A 12 -15.59 0.21 6.65
N THR A 13 -16.37 0.29 7.73
CA THR A 13 -16.70 -0.87 8.59
C THR A 13 -17.19 -2.03 7.73
N GLY A 14 -16.67 -3.24 7.94
CA GLY A 14 -17.04 -4.42 7.16
C GLY A 14 -16.36 -4.53 5.79
N PHE A 15 -15.29 -3.76 5.52
CA PHE A 15 -14.62 -3.73 4.22
C PHE A 15 -14.11 -5.11 3.81
N VAL A 16 -13.39 -5.78 4.71
CA VAL A 16 -12.77 -7.08 4.45
C VAL A 16 -13.84 -8.12 4.13
N GLU A 17 -14.91 -8.17 4.93
CA GLU A 17 -16.04 -9.07 4.75
C GLU A 17 -16.77 -8.81 3.43
N ARG A 18 -16.96 -7.54 3.05
CA ARG A 18 -17.55 -7.19 1.76
C ARG A 18 -16.70 -7.68 0.59
N VAL A 19 -15.39 -7.43 0.63
CA VAL A 19 -14.49 -7.85 -0.46
C VAL A 19 -14.46 -9.37 -0.56
N MET A 20 -14.35 -10.09 0.56
CA MET A 20 -14.42 -11.55 0.60
C MET A 20 -15.74 -12.09 0.04
N ALA A 21 -16.86 -11.49 0.42
CA ALA A 21 -18.18 -11.88 -0.08
C ALA A 21 -18.28 -11.70 -1.60
N ILE A 22 -17.81 -10.57 -2.13
CA ILE A 22 -17.81 -10.30 -3.58
C ILE A 22 -16.98 -11.34 -4.31
N VAL A 23 -15.77 -11.65 -3.83
CA VAL A 23 -14.90 -12.64 -4.47
C VAL A 23 -15.52 -14.03 -4.43
N SER A 24 -16.05 -14.44 -3.27
CA SER A 24 -16.68 -15.74 -3.11
C SER A 24 -17.93 -15.90 -3.98
N GLN A 25 -18.79 -14.88 -4.08
CA GLN A 25 -20.03 -14.93 -4.87
C GLN A 25 -19.76 -15.07 -6.37
N ASN A 26 -18.60 -14.61 -6.84
CA ASN A 26 -18.19 -14.70 -8.24
C ASN A 26 -17.30 -15.93 -8.53
N GLY A 27 -17.10 -16.82 -7.55
CA GLY A 27 -16.18 -17.96 -7.68
C GLY A 27 -14.72 -17.54 -7.90
N GLY A 28 -14.35 -16.34 -7.46
CA GLY A 28 -13.01 -15.80 -7.59
C GLY A 28 -12.03 -16.40 -6.59
N ASP A 29 -10.75 -16.32 -6.92
CA ASP A 29 -9.65 -16.71 -6.03
C ASP A 29 -8.96 -15.43 -5.50
N PRO A 30 -9.03 -15.15 -4.18
CA PRO A 30 -8.35 -14.00 -3.57
C PRO A 30 -6.87 -13.90 -3.92
N LYS A 31 -6.17 -15.03 -4.10
CA LYS A 31 -4.73 -15.06 -4.41
C LYS A 31 -4.40 -14.44 -5.77
N ARG A 32 -5.38 -14.39 -6.67
CA ARG A 32 -5.24 -13.79 -8.01
C ARG A 32 -5.50 -12.29 -8.01
N LEU A 33 -6.04 -11.76 -6.92
CA LEU A 33 -6.33 -10.34 -6.71
C LEU A 33 -5.20 -9.67 -5.93
N GLU A 34 -4.85 -8.49 -6.40
CA GLU A 34 -3.91 -7.58 -5.73
C GLU A 34 -4.68 -6.30 -5.42
N LEU A 35 -4.74 -5.92 -4.16
CA LEU A 35 -5.38 -4.68 -3.71
C LEU A 35 -4.30 -3.60 -3.59
N GLU A 36 -4.49 -2.51 -4.32
CA GLU A 36 -3.60 -1.34 -4.29
C GLU A 36 -4.18 -0.30 -3.32
N ILE A 37 -3.38 0.08 -2.31
CA ILE A 37 -3.68 1.16 -1.37
C ILE A 37 -2.59 2.23 -1.45
N THR A 38 -2.90 3.47 -1.11
CA THR A 38 -1.93 4.58 -1.14
C THR A 38 -1.21 4.74 0.20
N GLU A 39 -0.05 5.39 0.18
CA GLU A 39 0.73 5.75 1.39
C GLU A 39 -0.12 6.47 2.45
N GLY A 40 -1.02 7.37 2.04
CA GLY A 40 -1.87 8.11 2.96
C GLY A 40 -2.79 7.24 3.83
N VAL A 41 -3.21 6.06 3.32
CA VAL A 41 -4.01 5.10 4.10
C VAL A 41 -3.25 4.60 5.31
N LEU A 42 -1.95 4.38 5.17
CA LEU A 42 -1.12 3.86 6.26
C LEU A 42 -0.90 4.94 7.34
N ILE A 43 -0.62 6.17 6.92
CA ILE A 43 -0.21 7.26 7.83
C ILE A 43 -1.37 7.78 8.67
N GLU A 44 -2.59 7.79 8.15
CA GLU A 44 -3.76 8.34 8.87
C GLU A 44 -4.12 7.52 10.12
N ASP A 45 -4.09 6.19 10.05
CA ASP A 45 -4.23 5.30 11.21
C ASP A 45 -3.43 4.00 10.99
N GLU A 46 -2.18 4.00 11.44
CA GLU A 46 -1.25 2.88 11.26
C GLU A 46 -1.75 1.57 11.87
N ARG A 47 -2.38 1.63 13.04
CA ARG A 47 -2.80 0.42 13.78
C ARG A 47 -3.98 -0.23 13.10
N GLU A 48 -4.99 0.57 12.74
CA GLU A 48 -6.15 0.09 12.02
C GLU A 48 -5.76 -0.43 10.63
N ALA A 49 -4.93 0.34 9.89
CA ALA A 49 -4.49 -0.08 8.57
C ALA A 49 -3.71 -1.40 8.59
N ARG A 50 -2.82 -1.57 9.58
CA ARG A 50 -2.10 -2.83 9.75
C ARG A 50 -3.03 -4.00 10.03
N ALA A 51 -4.05 -3.82 10.88
CA ALA A 51 -5.01 -4.87 11.19
C ALA A 51 -5.78 -5.31 9.93
N ILE A 52 -6.29 -4.35 9.15
CA ILE A 52 -7.03 -4.62 7.91
C ILE A 52 -6.13 -5.33 6.88
N ILE A 53 -4.88 -4.90 6.71
CA ILE A 53 -3.94 -5.53 5.78
C ILE A 53 -3.65 -6.98 6.18
N VAL A 54 -3.47 -7.25 7.47
CA VAL A 54 -3.26 -8.63 7.97
C VAL A 54 -4.48 -9.49 7.64
N GLU A 55 -5.68 -9.00 7.93
CA GLU A 55 -6.92 -9.75 7.69
C GLU A 55 -7.13 -10.06 6.20
N LEU A 56 -6.86 -9.10 5.31
CA LEU A 56 -6.91 -9.32 3.86
C LEU A 56 -5.89 -10.37 3.41
N ARG A 57 -4.68 -10.37 3.99
CA ARG A 57 -3.65 -11.36 3.64
C ARG A 57 -3.98 -12.75 4.16
N ASP A 58 -4.54 -12.85 5.35
CA ASP A 58 -5.03 -14.10 5.92
C ASP A 58 -6.18 -14.67 5.08
N ALA A 59 -7.00 -13.80 4.48
CA ALA A 59 -8.01 -14.18 3.48
C ALA A 59 -7.42 -14.52 2.09
N GLY A 60 -6.11 -14.36 1.90
CA GLY A 60 -5.37 -14.76 0.70
C GLY A 60 -5.19 -13.67 -0.35
N PHE A 61 -5.58 -12.42 -0.09
CA PHE A 61 -5.32 -11.31 -0.99
C PHE A 61 -3.83 -10.93 -1.00
N ARG A 62 -3.36 -10.43 -2.15
CA ARG A 62 -2.08 -9.71 -2.21
C ARG A 62 -2.30 -8.23 -2.00
N ILE A 63 -1.38 -7.58 -1.31
CA ILE A 63 -1.46 -6.14 -1.02
C ILE A 63 -0.28 -5.42 -1.65
N ALA A 64 -0.57 -4.37 -2.40
CA ALA A 64 0.41 -3.48 -2.98
C ALA A 64 0.23 -2.06 -2.43
N LEU A 65 1.33 -1.41 -2.08
CA LEU A 65 1.36 0.00 -1.73
C LEU A 65 1.68 0.84 -2.98
N ASP A 66 0.86 1.85 -3.25
CA ASP A 66 1.02 2.79 -4.35
C ASP A 66 1.39 4.20 -3.88
N ASP A 67 1.89 5.01 -4.81
CA ASP A 67 2.31 6.41 -4.60
C ASP A 67 3.36 6.60 -3.49
N PHE A 68 4.18 5.58 -3.25
CA PHE A 68 5.22 5.67 -2.22
C PHE A 68 6.28 6.72 -2.58
N GLY A 69 6.58 7.60 -1.63
CA GLY A 69 7.58 8.65 -1.78
C GLY A 69 7.02 10.02 -2.20
N THR A 70 5.69 10.17 -2.16
CA THR A 70 5.00 11.45 -2.38
C THR A 70 4.78 12.24 -1.07
N GLY A 71 5.06 11.64 0.09
CA GLY A 71 4.85 12.21 1.43
C GLY A 71 5.99 12.02 2.45
N TYR A 72 5.66 11.99 3.74
CA TYR A 72 6.57 11.96 4.92
C TYR A 72 7.28 10.60 5.17
N SER A 73 7.36 9.72 4.18
CA SER A 73 7.78 8.35 4.42
C SER A 73 9.29 8.14 4.59
N SER A 74 9.64 7.49 5.71
CA SER A 74 10.93 6.82 5.86
C SER A 74 10.79 5.32 5.52
N LEU A 75 11.81 4.71 4.92
CA LEU A 75 11.84 3.26 4.67
C LEU A 75 11.62 2.41 5.95
N ASN A 76 11.96 2.97 7.12
CA ASN A 76 11.79 2.34 8.43
C ASN A 76 10.32 2.20 8.86
N TYR A 77 9.42 2.98 8.25
CA TYR A 77 7.98 2.86 8.48
C TYR A 77 7.39 1.66 7.73
N LEU A 78 7.78 1.48 6.47
CA LEU A 78 7.32 0.38 5.62
C LEU A 78 7.76 -1.00 6.11
N SER A 79 8.92 -1.11 6.78
CA SER A 79 9.43 -2.40 7.25
C SER A 79 8.48 -3.12 8.22
N ASN A 80 7.50 -2.41 8.79
CA ASN A 80 6.54 -2.96 9.74
C ASN A 80 5.20 -3.37 9.12
N PHE A 81 4.96 -3.01 7.84
CA PHE A 81 3.73 -3.34 7.13
C PHE A 81 3.89 -4.61 6.30
N PRO A 82 2.95 -5.57 6.45
CA PRO A 82 3.00 -6.81 5.70
C PRO A 82 2.45 -6.59 4.28
N VAL A 83 3.12 -5.80 3.44
CA VAL A 83 2.75 -5.63 2.02
C VAL A 83 3.59 -6.53 1.12
N ASP A 84 3.01 -7.00 0.01
CA ASP A 84 3.68 -7.90 -0.93
C ASP A 84 4.44 -7.14 -2.03
N LYS A 85 4.07 -5.88 -2.28
CA LYS A 85 4.68 -5.01 -3.28
C LYS A 85 4.63 -3.54 -2.86
N ILE A 86 5.66 -2.78 -3.22
CA ILE A 86 5.69 -1.33 -3.10
C ILE A 86 5.96 -0.75 -4.49
N LYS A 87 5.09 0.16 -4.94
CA LYS A 87 5.23 0.93 -6.17
C LYS A 87 5.78 2.31 -5.80
N ILE A 88 6.98 2.61 -6.31
CA ILE A 88 7.66 3.89 -6.07
C ILE A 88 7.14 4.91 -7.08
N ASP A 89 6.69 6.07 -6.61
CA ASP A 89 6.27 7.14 -7.50
C ASP A 89 7.46 7.72 -8.30
N ARG A 90 7.20 8.14 -9.55
CA ARG A 90 8.26 8.67 -10.42
C ARG A 90 8.87 9.97 -9.91
N SER A 91 8.15 10.76 -9.11
CA SER A 91 8.70 11.97 -8.50
C SER A 91 9.88 11.64 -7.56
N PHE A 92 9.83 10.52 -6.84
CA PHE A 92 10.90 10.06 -5.98
C PHE A 92 12.20 9.77 -6.77
N THR A 93 12.07 9.09 -7.93
CA THR A 93 13.23 8.77 -8.79
C THR A 93 13.86 10.01 -9.44
N GLN A 94 13.09 11.09 -9.65
CA GLN A 94 13.63 12.35 -10.17
C GLN A 94 14.48 13.09 -9.15
N VAL A 95 14.16 12.98 -7.85
CA VAL A 95 14.94 13.57 -6.77
C VAL A 95 16.19 12.74 -6.49
N ALA A 96 16.07 11.41 -6.45
CA ALA A 96 17.20 10.50 -6.22
C ALA A 96 18.26 10.54 -7.34
N GLY A 97 17.89 10.99 -8.56
CA GLY A 97 18.81 11.23 -9.67
C GLY A 97 19.61 12.54 -9.60
N ARG A 98 19.29 13.46 -8.67
CA ARG A 98 20.06 14.71 -8.43
C ARG A 98 21.01 14.57 -7.24
N GLY A 99 21.80 13.50 -7.23
CA GLY A 99 22.93 13.34 -6.29
C GLY A 99 23.88 14.54 -6.36
N GLY A 100 24.19 15.11 -5.20
CA GLY A 100 24.72 16.46 -5.03
C GLY A 100 26.07 16.75 -5.70
N LYS A 101 26.18 17.95 -6.28
CA LYS A 101 27.48 18.62 -6.39
C LYS A 101 27.92 19.00 -4.97
N PHE A 102 28.80 18.19 -4.39
CA PHE A 102 29.71 18.69 -3.36
C PHE A 102 30.68 19.65 -4.06
N SER A 103 30.44 20.94 -3.93
CA SER A 103 31.45 21.97 -4.16
C SER A 103 32.42 21.90 -2.98
N GLY A 104 33.46 21.09 -3.10
CA GLY A 104 34.65 21.25 -2.30
C GLY A 104 35.47 22.36 -2.94
N ASP A 105 35.38 23.58 -2.40
CA ASP A 105 36.37 24.62 -2.66
C ASP A 105 37.53 24.41 -1.68
N CYS A 106 38.72 24.30 -2.26
CA CYS A 106 40.02 24.24 -1.62
C CYS A 106 40.37 25.53 -0.87
#